data_AF-A0A183FDP8-F1
#
_entry.id   AF-A0A183FDP8-F1
#
_cell.length_a   1.000
_cell.length_b   1.000
_cell.length_c   1.000
_cell.angle_alpha   90.00
_cell.angle_beta   90.00
_cell.angle_gamma   90.00
#
_symmetry.space_group_name_H-M   'P 1'
#
loop_
_entity.id
_entity.type
_entity.pdbx_description
1 polymer ?
#
loop_
_entity_poly.entity_id
_entity_poly.type
_entity_poly.pdbx_seq_one_letter_code
_entity_poly.pdbx_strand_id
1 'polypeptide(L)'
;MTMTSPVAGDGIRKKVRRMKANGRERQRMHGLNDALDVLRQYIPITTQHQKLSKIETLRLARNYILALQQILNTGQPPTPLEYAHQLSVGLSQTTTNMLASLLQVCHFPLMGSKNEFISKFVVFSSSFCSPLQCQ
;
A
#
# COMPACT_ATOMS: atom_id res chain seq x y z
N MET A 1 47.53 -38.81 16.30
CA MET A 1 46.65 -37.69 15.88
C MET A 1 45.91 -38.13 14.63
N THR A 2 44.67 -38.61 14.75
CA THR A 2 43.87 -39.05 13.58
C THR A 2 43.24 -37.84 12.91
N MET A 3 43.70 -37.53 11.69
CA MET A 3 43.05 -36.56 10.80
C MET A 3 41.77 -37.19 10.25
N THR A 4 40.63 -36.96 10.90
CA THR A 4 39.33 -37.31 10.32
C THR A 4 39.05 -36.37 9.15
N SER A 5 39.32 -36.83 7.92
CA SER A 5 38.95 -36.12 6.69
C SER A 5 37.44 -35.86 6.65
N PRO A 6 36.99 -34.70 6.16
CA PRO A 6 35.57 -34.38 6.07
C PRO A 6 34.92 -35.32 5.05
N VAL A 7 33.99 -36.14 5.52
CA VAL A 7 33.22 -37.07 4.68
C VAL A 7 32.42 -36.23 3.68
N ALA A 8 32.70 -36.38 2.38
CA ALA A 8 32.08 -35.60 1.28
C ALA A 8 30.53 -35.54 1.32
N GLY A 9 29.88 -36.46 2.03
CA GLY A 9 28.44 -36.49 2.26
C GLY A 9 27.89 -35.41 3.21
N ASP A 10 28.72 -34.77 4.06
CA ASP A 10 28.22 -33.79 5.03
C ASP A 10 27.81 -32.46 4.38
N GLY A 11 28.58 -32.00 3.38
CA GLY A 11 28.24 -30.83 2.57
C GLY A 11 26.94 -31.00 1.78
N ILE A 12 26.71 -32.21 1.25
CA ILE A 12 25.49 -32.55 0.51
C ILE A 12 24.27 -32.54 1.44
N ARG A 13 24.37 -33.18 2.62
CA ARG A 13 23.29 -33.19 3.62
C ARG A 13 22.95 -31.78 4.10
N LYS A 14 23.96 -30.94 4.37
CA LYS A 14 23.78 -29.53 4.74
C LYS A 14 23.09 -28.73 3.62
N LYS A 15 23.47 -28.94 2.36
CA LYS A 15 22.84 -28.32 1.19
C LYS A 15 21.37 -28.73 1.07
N VAL A 16 21.04 -30.01 1.24
CA VAL A 16 19.66 -30.52 1.21
C VAL A 16 18.81 -29.90 2.33
N ARG A 17 19.33 -29.80 3.56
CA ARG A 17 18.62 -29.15 4.67
C ARG A 17 18.33 -27.68 4.37
N ARG A 18 19.30 -26.95 3.82
CA ARG A 18 19.13 -25.55 3.39
C ARG A 18 18.09 -25.41 2.28
N MET A 19 18.13 -26.29 1.27
CA MET A 19 17.12 -26.29 0.20
C MET A 19 15.71 -26.54 0.72
N LYS A 20 15.53 -27.49 1.64
CA LYS A 20 14.23 -27.76 2.30
C LYS A 20 13.76 -26.55 3.12
N ALA A 21 14.65 -25.89 3.85
CA ALA A 21 14.32 -24.68 4.61
C ALA A 21 13.89 -23.52 3.69
N ASN A 22 14.64 -23.27 2.62
CA ASN A 22 14.29 -22.24 1.63
C ASN A 22 12.96 -22.55 0.92
N GLY A 23 12.67 -23.82 0.67
CA GLY A 23 11.37 -24.25 0.13
C GLY A 23 10.21 -23.90 1.06
N ARG A 24 10.34 -24.17 2.36
CA ARG A 24 9.33 -23.80 3.36
C ARG A 24 9.14 -22.28 3.46
N GLU A 25 10.23 -21.52 3.44
CA GLU A 25 10.14 -20.06 3.52
C GLU A 25 9.45 -19.47 2.27
N ARG A 26 9.73 -20.01 1.08
CA ARG A 26 8.98 -19.64 -0.12
C ARG A 26 7.48 -19.91 0.05
N GLN A 27 7.10 -21.09 0.55
CA GLN A 27 5.69 -21.42 0.80
C GLN A 27 5.03 -20.46 1.79
N ARG A 28 5.74 -20.11 2.87
CA ARG A 28 5.27 -19.11 3.85
C ARG A 28 5.07 -17.74 3.19
N MET A 29 6.02 -17.30 2.37
CA MET A 29 5.94 -16.03 1.64
C MET A 29 4.82 -16.03 0.59
N HIS A 30 4.54 -17.15 -0.07
CA HIS A 30 3.39 -17.29 -0.95
C HIS A 30 2.08 -17.04 -0.18
N GLY A 31 1.87 -17.70 0.96
CA GLY A 31 0.67 -17.47 1.77
C GLY A 31 0.51 -16.01 2.24
N LEU A 32 1.61 -15.33 2.59
CA LEU A 32 1.57 -13.91 2.93
C LEU A 32 1.19 -13.02 1.73
N ASN A 33 1.75 -13.31 0.56
CA ASN A 33 1.43 -12.54 -0.65
C ASN A 33 -0.03 -12.78 -1.08
N ASP A 34 -0.54 -14.00 -0.93
CA ASP A 34 -1.94 -14.34 -1.21
C ASP A 34 -2.88 -13.55 -0.29
N ALA A 35 -2.58 -13.50 1.01
CA ALA A 35 -3.34 -12.68 1.96
C ALA A 35 -3.31 -11.18 1.63
N LEU A 36 -2.17 -10.66 1.14
CA LEU A 36 -2.06 -9.28 0.70
C LEU A 36 -2.84 -9.02 -0.60
N ASP A 37 -2.92 -9.99 -1.51
CA ASP A 37 -3.75 -9.91 -2.71
C ASP A 37 -5.24 -9.97 -2.35
N VAL A 38 -5.64 -10.74 -1.35
CA VAL A 38 -7.01 -10.69 -0.78
C VAL A 38 -7.30 -9.32 -0.18
N LEU A 39 -6.39 -8.75 0.61
CA LEU A 39 -6.57 -7.40 1.17
C LEU A 39 -6.81 -6.36 0.08
N ARG A 40 -6.11 -6.44 -1.04
CA ARG A 40 -6.30 -5.53 -2.17
C ARG A 40 -7.74 -5.54 -2.67
N GLN A 41 -8.42 -6.68 -2.73
CA GLN A 41 -9.80 -6.78 -3.21
C GLN A 41 -10.79 -5.94 -2.38
N TYR A 42 -10.48 -5.66 -1.12
CA TYR A 42 -11.33 -4.85 -0.23
C TYR A 42 -10.91 -3.38 -0.17
N ILE A 43 -9.78 -3.02 -0.77
CA ILE A 43 -9.32 -1.64 -0.79
C ILE A 43 -10.02 -0.92 -1.95
N PRO A 44 -10.70 0.21 -1.70
CA PRO A 44 -11.25 1.02 -2.77
C PRO A 44 -10.05 1.52 -3.59
N ILE A 45 -10.09 1.41 -4.93
CA ILE A 45 -9.05 1.88 -5.88
C ILE A 45 -8.08 0.81 -6.42
N THR A 46 -8.37 -0.49 -6.28
CA THR A 46 -7.66 -1.46 -7.14
C THR A 46 -8.11 -1.31 -8.59
N THR A 47 -7.29 -0.68 -9.43
CA THR A 47 -7.49 -0.78 -10.87
C THR A 47 -7.26 -2.22 -11.28
N GLN A 48 -8.05 -2.72 -12.23
CA GLN A 48 -7.90 -4.08 -12.76
C GLN A 48 -6.49 -4.34 -13.33
N HIS A 49 -5.73 -3.28 -13.63
CA HIS A 49 -4.45 -3.35 -14.32
C HIS A 49 -3.23 -2.94 -13.48
N GLN A 50 -3.37 -2.30 -12.30
CA GLN A 50 -2.21 -1.87 -11.51
C GLN A 50 -2.26 -2.36 -10.06
N LYS A 51 -1.34 -3.28 -9.73
CA LYS A 51 -1.11 -3.72 -8.35
C LYS A 51 -0.34 -2.65 -7.58
N LEU A 52 -0.91 -2.17 -6.48
CA LEU A 52 -0.19 -1.31 -5.54
C LEU A 52 0.99 -2.07 -4.89
N SER A 53 2.04 -1.33 -4.56
CA SER A 53 3.16 -1.86 -3.77
C SER A 53 2.69 -2.35 -2.40
N LYS A 54 3.49 -3.18 -1.72
CA LYS A 54 3.13 -3.71 -0.39
C LYS A 54 2.86 -2.59 0.62
N ILE A 55 3.71 -1.56 0.62
CA ILE A 55 3.59 -0.42 1.54
C ILE A 55 2.36 0.44 1.21
N GLU A 56 2.09 0.71 -0.06
CA GLU A 56 0.92 1.50 -0.46
C GLU A 56 -0.38 0.77 -0.16
N THR A 57 -0.41 -0.55 -0.36
CA THR A 57 -1.56 -1.40 0.01
C THR A 57 -1.87 -1.26 1.50
N LEU A 58 -0.85 -1.37 2.36
CA LEU A 58 -1.02 -1.27 3.81
C LEU A 58 -1.43 0.14 4.25
N ARG A 59 -0.82 1.18 3.66
CA ARG A 59 -1.17 2.59 3.95
C ARG A 59 -2.60 2.89 3.55
N LEU A 60 -3.00 2.49 2.34
CA LEU A 60 -4.35 2.73 1.85
C LEU A 60 -5.40 1.94 2.65
N ALA A 61 -5.11 0.68 3.04
CA ALA A 61 -5.97 -0.08 3.94
C ALA A 61 -6.19 0.61 5.29
N ARG A 62 -5.12 1.11 5.91
CA ARG A 62 -5.20 1.88 7.16
C ARG A 62 -6.07 3.12 6.98
N ASN A 63 -5.82 3.90 5.93
CA ASN A 63 -6.58 5.12 5.65
C ASN A 63 -8.07 4.81 5.42
N TYR A 64 -8.37 3.72 4.72
CA TYR A 64 -9.74 3.30 4.48
C TYR A 64 -10.47 2.91 5.76
N ILE A 65 -9.82 2.15 6.66
CA ILE A 65 -10.39 1.84 7.98
C ILE A 65 -10.72 3.13 8.75
N LEU A 66 -9.82 4.11 8.76
CA LEU A 66 -10.06 5.40 9.44
C LEU A 66 -11.23 6.17 8.82
N ALA A 67 -11.34 6.20 7.50
CA ALA A 67 -12.45 6.85 6.81
C ALA A 67 -13.79 6.18 7.15
N LEU A 68 -13.83 4.84 7.16
CA LEU A 68 -15.03 4.08 7.57
C LEU A 68 -15.40 4.34 9.04
N GLN A 69 -14.42 4.40 9.94
CA GLN A 69 -14.66 4.74 11.34
C GLN A 69 -15.26 6.13 11.50
N GLN A 70 -14.79 7.11 10.74
CA GLN A 70 -15.36 8.45 10.76
C GLN A 70 -16.82 8.45 10.29
N ILE A 71 -17.13 7.76 9.19
CA ILE A 71 -18.51 7.61 8.69
C ILE A 71 -19.43 7.03 9.76
N LEU A 72 -18.98 5.97 10.46
CA LEU A 72 -19.75 5.35 11.52
C LEU A 72 -19.98 6.28 12.72
N ASN A 73 -18.98 7.11 13.07
CA ASN A 73 -19.05 8.02 14.20
C ASN A 73 -19.90 9.26 13.94
N THR A 74 -19.83 9.83 12.73
CA THR A 74 -20.57 11.04 12.36
C THR A 74 -21.96 10.73 11.81
N GLY A 75 -22.18 9.49 11.36
CA GLY A 75 -23.38 9.09 10.62
C GLY A 75 -23.52 9.80 9.27
N GLN A 76 -22.46 10.45 8.77
CA GLN A 76 -22.45 11.22 7.54
C GLN A 76 -21.25 10.81 6.67
N PRO A 77 -21.46 10.59 5.36
CA PRO A 77 -20.36 10.31 4.44
C PRO A 77 -19.48 11.56 4.23
N PRO A 78 -18.14 11.43 4.17
CA PRO A 78 -17.26 12.53 3.82
C PRO A 78 -17.53 13.01 2.40
N THR A 79 -17.23 14.28 2.14
CA THR A 79 -17.30 14.80 0.77
C THR A 79 -16.32 14.05 -0.14
N PRO A 80 -16.57 13.93 -1.46
CA PRO A 80 -15.66 13.19 -2.37
C PRO A 80 -14.21 13.69 -2.32
N LEU A 81 -14.02 15.00 -2.15
CA LEU A 81 -12.69 15.61 -2.02
C LEU A 81 -12.01 15.23 -0.69
N GLU A 82 -12.75 15.30 0.41
CA GLU A 82 -12.25 14.91 1.73
C GLU A 82 -11.91 13.43 1.78
N TYR A 83 -12.75 12.58 1.19
CA TYR A 83 -12.50 11.15 1.07
C TYR A 83 -11.26 10.85 0.23
N ALA A 84 -11.09 11.51 -0.92
CA ALA A 84 -9.90 11.39 -1.75
C ALA A 84 -8.62 11.79 -0.99
N HIS A 85 -8.68 12.91 -0.25
CA HIS A 85 -7.57 13.36 0.57
C HIS A 85 -7.21 12.32 1.64
N GLN A 86 -8.19 11.89 2.44
CA GLN A 86 -7.99 10.89 3.51
C GLN A 86 -7.35 9.60 2.98
N LEU A 87 -7.80 9.11 1.83
CA LEU A 87 -7.24 7.90 1.21
C LEU A 87 -5.82 8.10 0.68
N SER A 88 -5.51 9.28 0.12
CA SER A 88 -4.22 9.57 -0.52
C SER A 88 -3.03 9.77 0.43
N VAL A 89 -3.27 9.95 1.74
CA VAL A 89 -2.22 10.30 2.70
C VAL A 89 -1.08 9.27 2.71
N GLY A 90 0.12 9.74 2.40
CA GLY A 90 1.34 8.93 2.43
C GLY A 90 1.49 7.96 1.25
N LEU A 91 0.71 8.11 0.18
CA LEU A 91 0.87 7.33 -1.05
C LEU A 91 1.84 8.01 -2.02
N SER A 92 2.32 7.27 -3.03
CA SER A 92 3.16 7.86 -4.07
C SER A 92 2.33 8.81 -4.95
N GLN A 93 3.01 9.77 -5.60
CA GLN A 93 2.34 10.70 -6.52
C GLN A 93 1.57 9.99 -7.62
N THR A 94 2.10 8.88 -8.15
CA THR A 94 1.40 8.06 -9.16
C THR A 94 0.08 7.52 -8.62
N THR A 95 0.10 6.97 -7.41
CA THR A 95 -1.10 6.42 -6.75
C THR A 95 -2.11 7.51 -6.40
N THR A 96 -1.64 8.66 -5.92
CA THR A 96 -2.46 9.84 -5.63
C THR A 96 -3.15 10.39 -6.89
N ASN A 97 -2.47 10.40 -8.03
CA ASN A 97 -3.06 10.80 -9.31
C ASN A 97 -4.11 9.78 -9.82
N MET A 98 -3.88 8.48 -9.61
CA MET A 98 -4.88 7.45 -9.91
C MET A 98 -6.14 7.64 -9.05
N LEU A 99 -5.99 7.93 -7.76
CA LEU A 99 -7.11 8.20 -6.84
C LEU A 99 -7.97 9.36 -7.32
N ALA A 100 -7.34 10.47 -7.67
CA ALA A 100 -8.03 11.66 -8.17
C ALA A 100 -8.82 11.35 -9.45
N SER A 101 -8.28 10.50 -10.33
CA SER A 101 -8.94 10.09 -11.57
C SER A 101 -10.15 9.19 -11.34
N LEU A 102 -10.07 8.28 -10.37
CA LEU A 102 -11.12 7.28 -10.08
C LEU A 102 -12.29 7.84 -9.27
N LEU A 103 -12.03 8.77 -8.35
CA LEU A 103 -13.07 9.38 -7.51
C LEU A 103 -13.86 10.49 -8.20
N GLN A 104 -13.66 10.70 -9.51
CA GLN A 104 -14.37 11.68 -10.34
C GLN A 104 -14.55 13.03 -9.63
N VAL A 105 -13.49 13.58 -9.04
CA VAL A 105 -13.52 14.93 -8.43
C VAL A 105 -13.62 16.04 -9.51
N CYS A 106 -14.10 15.69 -10.71
CA CYS A 106 -14.21 16.53 -11.89
C CYS A 106 -15.59 16.40 -12.54
N HIS A 107 -16.65 16.79 -11.83
CA HIS A 107 -17.73 17.57 -12.46
C HIS A 107 -18.38 18.51 -11.44
N PHE A 108 -17.63 19.53 -11.02
CA PHE A 108 -18.24 20.78 -10.57
C PHE A 108 -17.95 21.81 -11.67
N PRO A 109 -18.95 22.31 -12.42
CA PRO A 109 -18.72 23.17 -13.57
C PRO A 109 -18.49 24.61 -13.12
N LEU A 110 -17.58 24.83 -12.17
CA LEU A 110 -17.12 26.16 -11.79
C LEU A 110 -15.71 25.99 -11.21
N MET A 111 -14.72 25.80 -12.08
CA MET A 111 -13.38 26.39 -12.04
C MET A 111 -12.48 25.69 -13.06
N GLY A 112 -11.68 26.49 -13.75
CA GLY A 112 -10.93 26.12 -14.93
C GLY A 112 -9.85 25.06 -14.73
N SER A 113 -9.57 24.36 -15.83
CA SER A 113 -8.41 23.52 -16.11
C SER A 113 -8.04 22.43 -15.09
N LYS A 114 -8.10 21.17 -15.53
CA LYS A 114 -7.67 19.96 -14.80
C LYS A 114 -6.27 20.08 -14.14
N ASN A 115 -5.42 20.97 -14.67
CA ASN A 115 -4.07 21.23 -14.19
C ASN A 115 -4.02 22.00 -12.85
N GLU A 116 -5.03 22.83 -12.54
CA GLU A 116 -5.06 23.60 -11.30
C GLU A 116 -5.54 22.77 -10.10
N PHE A 117 -6.44 21.80 -10.35
CA PHE A 117 -6.88 20.85 -9.34
C PHE A 117 -5.76 19.90 -8.90
N ILE A 118 -4.99 19.36 -9.85
CA ILE A 118 -3.82 18.52 -9.51
C ILE A 118 -2.81 19.36 -8.75
N SER A 119 -2.53 20.61 -9.18
CA SER A 119 -1.67 21.51 -8.41
C SER A 119 -2.21 21.77 -7.01
N LYS A 120 -3.50 22.04 -6.82
CA LYS A 120 -4.08 22.28 -5.48
C LYS A 120 -4.12 21.03 -4.61
N PHE A 121 -4.40 19.86 -5.16
CA PHE A 121 -4.40 18.58 -4.45
C PHE A 121 -2.98 18.14 -4.07
N VAL A 122 -2.02 18.30 -4.99
CA VAL A 122 -0.59 18.02 -4.75
C VAL A 122 0.01 19.03 -3.77
N VAL A 123 -0.31 20.31 -3.90
CA VAL A 123 0.13 21.37 -2.96
C VAL A 123 -0.52 21.16 -1.59
N PHE A 124 -1.82 20.85 -1.50
CA PHE A 124 -2.47 20.57 -0.22
C PHE A 124 -1.92 19.32 0.49
N SER A 125 -1.66 18.24 -0.27
CA SER A 125 -1.01 17.03 0.26
C SER A 125 0.46 17.26 0.67
N SER A 126 1.15 18.26 0.12
CA SER A 126 2.54 18.58 0.46
C SER A 126 2.66 19.70 1.51
N SER A 127 1.67 20.59 1.63
CA SER A 127 1.63 21.69 2.60
C SER A 127 1.24 21.26 4.02
N PHE A 128 0.66 20.07 4.21
CA PHE A 128 0.40 19.50 5.56
C PHE A 128 1.47 18.51 6.05
N CYS A 129 2.64 18.46 5.41
CA CYS A 129 3.86 18.01 6.07
C CYS A 129 4.36 19.13 7.01
N SER A 130 3.61 19.41 8.08
CA SER A 130 4.10 20.30 9.14
C SER A 130 5.09 19.53 10.03
N PRO A 131 6.29 20.09 10.30
CA PRO A 131 7.29 19.48 11.17
C PRO A 131 6.92 19.75 12.64
N LEU A 132 6.02 18.97 13.22
CA LEU A 132 5.72 19.01 14.66
C LEU A 132 5.35 17.62 15.16
N GLN A 133 6.35 16.73 15.20
CA GLN A 133 6.42 15.57 16.09
C GLN A 133 7.88 15.17 16.29
N CYS A 134 8.67 16.14 16.75
CA CYS A 134 9.86 15.92 17.56
C CYS A 134 9.67 16.77 18.82
N GLN A 135 9.00 16.18 19.81
CA GLN A 135 9.24 16.45 21.22
C GLN A 135 9.07 15.13 21.97
#